data_AF-A0A9W9Z8T0-F1
#
_entry.id   AF-A0A9W9Z8T0-F1
#
_cell.length_a   1.000
_cell.length_b   1.000
_cell.length_c   1.000
_cell.angle_alpha   90.00
_cell.angle_beta   90.00
_cell.angle_gamma   90.00
#
_symmetry.space_group_name_H-M   'P 1'
#
loop_
_entity.id
_entity.type
_entity.pdbx_description
1 polymer ?
#
loop_
_entity_poly.entity_id
_entity_poly.type
_entity_poly.pdbx_seq_one_letter_code
_entity_poly.pdbx_strand_id
1 'polypeptide(L)'
;MFNDLLTGKLNNAMLLSELQLNGDAVLSEDVVKFAKDCSLPCNKLTQITDLVLKRFQGSAVPKISSIVVEYCSQVSCEVISRTSMDLDEEWTQSQLAYNAAILERRKGDHWCGN
;
A
#
# COMPACT_ATOMS: atom_id res chain seq x y z
N MET A 1 -0.80 8.81 4.42
CA MET A 1 -0.43 7.43 4.84
C MET A 1 -0.10 6.48 3.69
N PHE A 2 -0.99 6.25 2.71
CA PHE A 2 -0.67 5.33 1.57
C PHE A 2 0.49 5.85 0.69
N ASN A 3 0.50 7.13 0.33
CA ASN A 3 1.59 7.71 -0.46
C ASN A 3 2.90 7.74 0.33
N ASP A 4 2.85 7.98 1.64
CA ASP A 4 4.03 7.95 2.51
C ASP A 4 4.61 6.54 2.64
N LEU A 5 3.75 5.50 2.59
CA LEU A 5 4.16 4.09 2.54
C LEU A 5 4.88 3.79 1.21
N LEU A 6 4.32 4.23 0.08
CA LEU A 6 4.89 4.00 -1.26
C LEU A 6 6.18 4.79 -1.52
N THR A 7 6.27 6.00 -0.97
CA THR A 7 7.45 6.88 -1.09
C THR A 7 8.53 6.59 -0.05
N GLY A 8 8.27 5.68 0.89
CA GLY A 8 9.21 5.30 1.96
C GLY A 8 9.40 6.36 3.05
N LYS A 9 8.48 7.34 3.12
CA LYS A 9 8.48 8.40 4.14
C LYS A 9 7.79 7.97 5.44
N LEU A 10 7.05 6.86 5.42
CA LEU A 10 6.34 6.33 6.59
C LEU A 10 7.31 5.67 7.58
N ASN A 11 7.26 6.09 8.84
CA ASN A 11 8.00 5.47 9.95
C ASN A 11 7.04 4.85 10.98
N ASN A 12 7.57 4.05 11.90
CA ASN A 12 6.74 3.35 12.89
C ASN A 12 5.96 4.30 13.81
N ALA A 13 6.52 5.45 14.17
CA ALA A 13 5.93 6.37 15.12
C ALA A 13 4.66 6.98 14.54
N MET A 14 4.70 7.33 13.25
CA MET A 14 3.53 7.81 12.52
C MET A 14 2.44 6.74 12.45
N LEU A 15 2.79 5.49 12.11
CA LEU A 15 1.80 4.41 12.01
C LEU A 15 1.16 4.05 13.37
N LEU A 16 1.98 3.96 14.42
CA LEU A 16 1.52 3.63 15.76
C LEU A 16 0.65 4.74 16.36
N SER A 17 1.00 6.01 16.10
CA SER A 17 0.19 7.16 16.50
C SER A 17 -1.18 7.17 15.83
N GLU A 18 -1.23 6.97 14.51
CA GLU A 18 -2.49 6.96 13.74
C GLU A 18 -3.41 5.81 14.13
N LEU A 19 -2.85 4.63 14.38
CA LEU A 19 -3.60 3.45 14.82
C LEU A 19 -3.86 3.43 16.33
N GLN A 20 -3.36 4.43 17.07
CA GLN A 20 -3.44 4.52 18.54
C GLN A 20 -2.91 3.25 19.23
N LEU A 21 -1.85 2.66 18.69
CA LEU A 21 -1.25 1.43 19.19
C LEU A 21 -0.06 1.72 20.10
N ASN A 22 0.05 0.97 21.20
CA ASN A 22 1.22 1.03 22.06
C ASN A 22 2.37 0.21 21.45
N GLY A 23 3.36 0.90 20.90
CA GLY A 23 4.54 0.29 20.30
C GLY A 23 5.45 -0.50 21.25
N ASP A 24 5.40 -0.18 22.55
CA ASP A 24 6.16 -0.87 23.60
C ASP A 24 5.41 -2.08 24.16
N ALA A 25 4.23 -2.39 23.63
CA ALA A 25 3.50 -3.59 23.99
C ALA A 25 4.38 -4.83 23.74
N VAL A 26 4.54 -5.62 24.81
CA VAL A 26 5.24 -6.90 24.76
C VAL A 26 4.37 -7.90 24.01
N LEU A 27 4.99 -8.61 23.07
CA LEU A 27 4.34 -9.62 22.26
C LEU A 27 4.07 -10.88 23.10
N SER A 28 3.03 -11.64 22.74
CA SER A 28 2.76 -12.92 23.40
C SER A 28 3.90 -13.92 23.15
N GLU A 29 4.04 -14.89 24.07
CA GLU A 29 5.09 -15.91 23.98
C GLU A 29 5.06 -16.69 22.66
N ASP A 30 3.86 -16.96 22.14
CA ASP A 30 3.68 -17.65 20.85
C ASP A 30 4.28 -16.85 19.68
N VAL A 31 4.06 -15.53 19.66
CA VAL A 31 4.58 -14.63 18.62
C VAL A 31 6.10 -14.49 18.75
N VAL A 32 6.62 -14.38 19.98
CA VAL A 32 8.06 -14.32 20.23
C VAL A 32 8.76 -15.62 19.83
N LYS A 33 8.14 -16.78 20.11
CA LYS A 33 8.66 -18.09 19.72
C LYS A 33 8.69 -18.24 18.20
N PHE A 34 7.60 -17.90 17.52
CA PHE A 34 7.54 -17.91 16.06
C PHE A 34 8.58 -16.97 15.41
N ALA A 35 8.75 -15.77 15.97
CA ALA A 35 9.76 -14.81 15.50
C ALA A 35 11.19 -15.39 15.65
N LYS A 36 11.49 -16.04 16.78
CA LYS A 36 12.76 -16.75 17.00
C LYS A 36 12.98 -17.89 16.00
N ASP A 37 11.94 -18.67 15.71
CA ASP A 37 12.01 -19.75 14.69
C ASP A 37 12.33 -19.19 13.30
N CYS A 38 11.91 -17.95 13.03
CA CYS A 38 12.23 -17.20 11.81
C CYS A 38 13.55 -16.41 11.90
N SER A 39 14.36 -16.58 12.95
CA SER A 39 15.60 -15.82 13.21
C SER A 39 15.41 -14.29 13.31
N LEU A 40 14.23 -13.85 13.75
CA LEU A 40 13.88 -12.45 13.95
C LEU A 40 13.88 -12.12 15.46
N PRO A 41 14.81 -11.27 15.95
CA PRO A 41 14.84 -10.87 17.35
C PRO A 41 13.77 -9.78 17.60
N CYS A 42 12.51 -10.20 17.78
CA CYS A 42 11.39 -9.29 18.04
C CYS A 42 10.64 -9.68 19.32
N ASN A 43 10.59 -8.78 20.30
CA ASN A 43 9.82 -8.91 21.53
C ASN A 43 8.82 -7.76 21.74
N LYS A 44 8.87 -6.72 20.90
CA LYS A 44 7.96 -5.57 20.91
C LYS A 44 7.24 -5.38 19.59
N LEU A 45 6.04 -4.78 19.66
CA LEU A 45 5.25 -4.43 18.48
C LEU A 45 6.02 -3.51 17.51
N THR A 46 6.72 -2.51 18.04
CA THR A 46 7.59 -1.59 17.26
C THR A 46 8.56 -2.32 16.34
N GLN A 47 9.18 -3.39 16.80
CA GLN A 47 10.16 -4.15 16.03
C GLN A 47 9.51 -4.92 14.87
N ILE A 48 8.31 -5.48 15.09
CA ILE A 48 7.52 -6.11 14.04
C ILE A 48 7.07 -5.06 13.01
N THR A 49 6.56 -3.92 13.47
CA THR A 49 6.12 -2.83 12.60
C THR A 49 7.27 -2.32 11.73
N ASP A 50 8.47 -2.14 12.29
CA ASP A 50 9.66 -1.76 11.53
C ASP A 50 10.05 -2.78 10.47
N LEU A 51 10.00 -4.08 10.78
CA LEU A 51 10.32 -5.13 9.82
C LEU A 51 9.31 -5.15 8.67
N VAL A 52 8.02 -4.99 8.97
CA VAL A 52 6.96 -4.93 7.96
C VAL A 52 7.14 -3.69 7.08
N LEU A 53 7.38 -2.51 7.67
CA LEU A 53 7.63 -1.28 6.91
C LEU A 53 8.85 -1.39 6.02
N LYS A 54 9.98 -1.91 6.53
CA LYS A 54 11.19 -2.16 5.73
C LYS A 54 10.93 -3.14 4.59
N ARG A 55 10.15 -4.21 4.84
CA ARG A 55 9.78 -5.16 3.80
C ARG A 55 8.91 -4.50 2.73
N PHE A 56 7.96 -3.66 3.10
CA PHE A 56 7.14 -2.92 2.13
C PHE A 56 7.95 -1.89 1.34
N GLN A 57 8.86 -1.17 1.99
CA GLN A 57 9.68 -0.12 1.36
C GLN A 57 10.84 -0.68 0.51
N GLY A 58 11.38 -1.83 0.89
CA GLY A 58 12.42 -2.55 0.16
C GLY A 58 11.88 -3.58 -0.84
N SER A 59 10.57 -3.84 -0.82
CA SER A 59 9.91 -4.70 -1.81
C SER A 59 10.00 -4.05 -3.18
N ALA A 60 10.15 -4.88 -4.22
CA ALA A 60 10.05 -4.47 -5.62
C ALA A 60 8.61 -4.09 -6.03
N VAL A 61 7.79 -3.59 -5.08
CA VAL A 61 6.53 -2.93 -5.43
C VAL A 61 6.91 -1.81 -6.39
N PRO A 62 6.41 -1.82 -7.63
CA PRO A 62 6.76 -0.81 -8.60
C PRO A 62 6.39 0.56 -8.02
N LYS A 63 7.41 1.39 -7.77
CA LYS A 63 7.18 2.79 -7.44
C LYS A 63 6.58 3.41 -8.70
N ILE A 64 5.35 3.88 -8.62
CA ILE A 64 4.69 4.53 -9.76
C ILE A 64 5.42 5.87 -9.94
N SER A 65 6.44 5.90 -10.80
CA SER A 65 7.22 7.12 -11.09
C SER A 65 6.70 7.87 -12.31
N SER A 66 5.85 7.22 -13.11
CA SER A 66 5.30 7.77 -14.35
C SER A 66 4.04 7.02 -14.73
N ILE A 67 3.07 7.73 -15.29
CA ILE A 67 1.89 7.11 -15.92
C ILE A 67 2.19 6.98 -17.40
N VAL A 68 1.88 5.82 -17.97
CA VAL A 68 1.99 5.58 -19.41
C VAL A 68 0.59 5.53 -19.99
N VAL A 69 0.31 6.44 -20.91
CA VAL A 69 -0.94 6.45 -21.70
C VAL A 69 -0.64 5.81 -23.05
N GLU A 70 -1.36 4.74 -23.35
CA GLU A 70 -1.28 4.04 -24.64
C GLU A 70 -2.51 4.37 -25.47
N TYR A 71 -2.28 4.84 -26.70
CA TYR A 71 -3.33 5.07 -27.68
C TYR A 71 -3.41 3.85 -28.57
N CYS A 72 -4.50 3.10 -28.48
CA CYS A 72 -4.69 1.87 -29.24
C CYS A 72 -5.65 2.07 -30.41
N SER A 73 -5.36 1.39 -31.53
CA SER A 73 -6.26 1.25 -32.66
C SER A 73 -7.50 0.48 -32.23
N GLN A 74 -8.69 1.03 -32.47
CA GLN A 74 -9.94 0.31 -32.20
C GLN A 74 -10.15 -0.89 -33.15
N VAL A 75 -9.50 -0.88 -34.32
CA VAL A 75 -9.68 -1.90 -35.36
C VAL A 75 -8.70 -3.06 -35.19
N SER A 76 -7.42 -2.75 -34.88
CA SER A 76 -6.38 -3.77 -34.73
C SER A 76 -6.05 -4.10 -33.28
N CYS A 77 -6.57 -3.35 -32.30
CA CYS A 77 -6.18 -3.40 -30.89
C CYS A 77 -4.68 -3.20 -30.64
N GLU A 78 -3.94 -2.70 -31.64
CA GLU A 78 -2.51 -2.44 -31.53
C GLU A 78 -2.24 -1.05 -30.98
N VAL A 79 -1.14 -0.91 -30.25
CA VAL A 79 -0.68 0.38 -29.72
C VAL A 79 -0.14 1.23 -30.88
N ILE A 80 -0.82 2.34 -31.15
CA ILE A 80 -0.44 3.33 -32.16
C ILE A 80 0.60 4.31 -31.60
N SER A 81 0.45 4.71 -30.34
CA SER A 81 1.44 5.55 -29.67
C SER A 81 1.44 5.35 -28.17
N ARG A 82 2.58 5.69 -27.56
CA ARG A 82 2.79 5.64 -26.11
C ARG A 82 3.34 6.97 -25.66
N THR A 83 2.68 7.59 -24.69
CA THR A 83 3.17 8.82 -24.06
C THR A 83 3.40 8.55 -22.58
N SER A 84 4.60 8.89 -22.10
CA SER A 84 4.91 8.90 -20.67
C SER A 84 4.59 10.29 -20.13
N MET A 85 3.82 10.34 -19.06
CA MET A 85 3.51 11.56 -18.33
C MET A 85 4.13 11.46 -16.95
N ASP A 86 4.69 12.57 -16.48
CA ASP A 86 5.10 12.71 -15.09
C ASP A 86 3.90 12.42 -14.18
N LEU A 87 4.18 11.78 -13.05
CA LEU A 87 3.16 11.48 -12.07
C LEU A 87 2.68 12.80 -11.43
N ASP A 88 1.51 13.28 -11.86
CA ASP A 88 0.77 14.27 -11.09
C ASP A 88 0.21 13.56 -9.85
N GLU A 89 0.91 13.70 -8.72
CA GLU A 89 0.56 13.03 -7.46
C GLU A 89 -0.86 13.40 -7.00
N GLU A 90 -1.28 14.64 -7.19
CA GLU A 90 -2.56 15.15 -6.69
C GLU A 90 -3.73 14.61 -7.55
N TRP A 91 -3.57 14.67 -8.87
CA TRP A 91 -4.53 14.09 -9.80
C TRP A 91 -4.61 12.56 -9.66
N THR A 92 -3.47 11.87 -9.57
CA THR A 92 -3.43 10.41 -9.45
C THR A 92 -4.11 9.94 -8.16
N GLN A 93 -3.88 10.64 -7.04
CA GLN A 93 -4.58 10.36 -5.78
C GLN A 93 -6.09 10.57 -5.91
N SER A 94 -6.53 11.63 -6.61
CA SER A 94 -7.96 11.89 -6.82
C SER A 94 -8.65 10.77 -7.60
N GLN A 95 -7.98 10.21 -8.62
CA GLN A 95 -8.54 9.12 -9.43
C GLN A 95 -8.56 7.79 -8.68
N LEU A 96 -7.53 7.49 -7.88
CA LEU A 96 -7.50 6.31 -7.03
C LEU A 96 -8.60 6.36 -5.96
N ALA A 97 -8.81 7.51 -5.33
CA ALA A 97 -9.88 7.71 -4.36
C ALA A 97 -11.28 7.56 -5.00
N TYR A 98 -11.46 8.13 -6.20
CA TYR A 98 -12.70 7.98 -6.97
C TYR A 98 -12.99 6.52 -7.32
N ASN A 99 -12.00 5.78 -7.81
CA ASN A 99 -12.15 4.37 -8.18
C ASN A 99 -12.36 3.46 -6.97
N ALA A 100 -11.69 3.72 -5.84
CA ALA A 100 -11.92 3.00 -4.59
C ALA A 100 -13.36 3.19 -4.09
N ALA A 101 -13.88 4.42 -4.13
CA ALA A 101 -15.25 4.73 -3.75
C ALA A 101 -16.29 4.03 -4.67
N ILE A 102 -15.99 3.89 -5.97
CA ILE A 102 -16.84 3.13 -6.90
C ILE A 102 -16.85 1.64 -6.54
N LEU A 103 -15.71 1.05 -6.20
CA LEU A 103 -15.62 -0.36 -5.83
C LEU A 103 -16.34 -0.68 -4.51
N GLU A 104 -16.33 0.24 -3.55
CA GLU A 104 -17.10 0.11 -2.31
C GLU A 104 -18.60 0.22 -2.55
N ARG A 105 -19.05 1.14 -3.43
CA ARG A 105 -20.47 1.23 -3.84
C ARG A 105 -20.95 -0.04 -4.54
N ARG A 106 -20.15 -0.61 -5.45
CA ARG A 106 -20.48 -1.89 -6.12
C ARG A 106 -20.54 -3.07 -5.15
N LYS A 107 -19.76 -3.05 -4.06
CA LYS A 107 -19.90 -4.04 -2.98
C LYS A 107 -21.19 -3.82 -2.19
N GLY A 108 -21.55 -2.58 -1.87
CA GLY A 108 -22.81 -2.24 -1.19
C GLY A 108 -24.06 -2.66 -1.97
N ASP A 109 -24.05 -2.47 -3.30
CA ASP A 109 -25.18 -2.85 -4.16
C ASP A 109 -25.38 -4.38 -4.26
N HIS A 110 -24.34 -5.18 -3.95
CA HIS A 110 -24.47 -6.64 -3.86
C HIS A 110 -25.17 -7.13 -2.58
N TRP A 111 -25.35 -6.27 -1.57
CA TRP A 111 -26.08 -6.58 -0.33
C TRP A 111 -27.50 -6.01 -0.28
N CYS A 112 -27.90 -5.18 -1.25
CA CYS A 112 -29.25 -4.61 -1.36
C CYS A 112 -30.10 -5.24 -2.48
N GLY A 113 -29.79 -6.48 -2.88
CA GLY A 113 -30.66 -7.30 -3.74
C GLY A 113 -31.49 -8.26 -2.90
N ASN A 114 -32.63 -7.79 -2.39
CA ASN A 114 -33.79 -8.61 -2.04
C ASN A 114 -34.79 -8.56 -3.20
#